data_AF-A0A952Q2L2-F1
#
_entry.id   AF-A0A952Q2L2-F1
#
_cell.length_a   1.000
_cell.length_b   1.000
_cell.length_c   1.000
_cell.angle_alpha   90.00
_cell.angle_beta   90.00
_cell.angle_gamma   90.00
#
_symmetry.space_group_name_H-M   'P 1'
#
loop_
_entity.id
_entity.type
_entity.pdbx_description
1 polymer ?
#
loop_
_entity_poly.entity_id
_entity_poly.type
_entity_poly.pdbx_seq_one_letter_code
_entity_poly.pdbx_strand_id
1 'polypeptide(L)'
;MRMLTASTLRWLHTCQRRVWRDVHLEHPPQEKPGLFTTVLTADAPVQRTVVAATWEEGVRLTHAAMQEGVESIAGGYVEAVIDPELFEEPIMLGGRVDRLVRQPDGLYAPVDILREAHVSEADVLRLELYLWILCKLQGVDMLPAAFVLSEQSADTEPEWFEHTYDEARFVQQLAAILHMVAEDEPDVQLIGACKTCHWKPDCYPVAQSHKHVSLLSKLRADTRADLAAKGIHRLDQIVAMHPDELRMIRGIKSGAQAIHASARAWIEEGAIWYGKLHPSCRVPAAFFDIETLKNERGVDEVWSIGWCGLDGRLQLVVVAPVDAHTTVMLPNEQVVNLAPSAEEAWRIFARDVAGTDSPVFHWSPYDAGVMRRTAPDEAIQILGTRLRDLCKLFDDAVKIPVKGVSLKVVAPYFGFNWHGYEDWFAAYMDYRRWLITSDLAALASACAYQRDDVEAMVVIQRWLAEHAPS
;
A
#
# COMPACT_ATOMS: atom_id res chain seq x y z
N MET A 1 10.89 27.30 -14.36
CA MET A 1 9.46 27.40 -14.67
C MET A 1 8.77 26.23 -13.99
N ARG A 2 7.79 26.50 -13.13
CA ARG A 2 7.04 25.45 -12.44
C ARG A 2 6.15 24.72 -13.43
N MET A 3 5.98 23.42 -13.25
CA MET A 3 5.16 22.60 -14.13
C MET A 3 4.08 21.88 -13.33
N LEU A 4 2.82 22.05 -13.73
CA LEU A 4 1.67 21.35 -13.19
C LEU A 4 1.18 20.36 -14.23
N THR A 5 1.44 19.07 -13.99
CA THR A 5 1.04 18.02 -14.93
C THR A 5 -0.33 17.42 -14.60
N ALA A 6 -1.00 16.86 -15.61
CA ALA A 6 -2.17 16.01 -15.39
C ALA A 6 -1.91 14.88 -14.38
N SER A 7 -0.71 14.28 -14.41
CA SER A 7 -0.29 13.25 -13.46
C SER A 7 -0.23 13.77 -12.03
N THR A 8 0.25 15.01 -11.85
CA THR A 8 0.26 15.71 -10.57
C THR A 8 -1.17 15.97 -10.08
N LEU A 9 -2.07 16.45 -10.95
CA LEU A 9 -3.46 16.76 -10.60
C LEU A 9 -4.28 15.55 -10.14
N ARG A 10 -3.95 14.33 -10.60
CA ARG A 10 -4.63 13.11 -10.10
C ARG A 10 -4.59 12.98 -8.58
N TRP A 11 -3.58 13.58 -7.93
CA TRP A 11 -3.41 13.53 -6.49
C TRP A 11 -4.17 14.61 -5.73
N LEU A 12 -4.79 15.58 -6.39
CA LEU A 12 -5.41 16.74 -5.74
C LEU A 12 -6.44 16.35 -4.67
N HIS A 13 -7.39 15.49 -5.03
CA HIS A 13 -8.45 15.01 -4.13
C HIS A 13 -7.94 13.98 -3.11
N THR A 14 -6.72 13.47 -3.30
CA THR A 14 -6.10 12.48 -2.41
C THR A 14 -5.17 13.13 -1.39
N CYS A 15 -4.29 14.03 -1.82
CA CYS A 15 -3.26 14.70 -1.01
C CYS A 15 -2.76 15.98 -1.70
N GLN A 16 -3.27 17.14 -1.26
CA GLN A 16 -2.82 18.45 -1.75
C GLN A 16 -1.33 18.70 -1.49
N ARG A 17 -0.80 18.27 -0.34
CA ARG A 17 0.64 18.40 -0.05
C ARG A 17 1.52 17.71 -1.10
N ARG A 18 1.10 16.56 -1.64
CA ARG A 18 1.82 15.90 -2.74
C ARG A 18 1.81 16.76 -4.00
N VAL A 19 0.64 17.29 -4.39
CA VAL A 19 0.51 18.18 -5.55
C VAL A 19 1.46 19.37 -5.41
N TRP A 20 1.47 20.02 -4.25
CA TRP A 20 2.36 21.13 -3.96
C TRP A 20 3.83 20.72 -4.11
N ARG A 21 4.26 19.63 -3.48
CA ARG A 21 5.67 19.18 -3.55
C ARG A 21 6.11 18.76 -4.94
N ASP A 22 5.24 18.07 -5.70
CA ASP A 22 5.50 17.68 -7.09
C ASP A 22 5.74 18.92 -7.99
N VAL A 23 5.18 20.08 -7.64
CA VAL A 23 5.38 21.34 -8.39
C VAL A 23 6.61 22.13 -7.92
N HIS A 24 6.89 22.13 -6.61
CA HIS A 24 7.90 23.01 -6.01
C HIS A 24 9.25 22.37 -5.74
N LEU A 25 9.30 21.05 -5.63
CA LEU A 25 10.51 20.32 -5.25
C LEU A 25 10.94 19.39 -6.37
N GLU A 26 12.25 19.34 -6.60
CA GLU A 26 12.81 18.34 -7.50
C GLU A 26 12.80 16.97 -6.82
N HIS A 27 12.14 16.00 -7.45
CA HIS A 27 12.27 14.60 -7.10
C HIS A 27 12.55 13.81 -8.38
N PRO A 28 13.51 12.86 -8.39
CA PRO A 28 13.73 12.03 -9.56
C PRO A 28 12.41 11.34 -9.96
N PRO A 29 12.01 11.43 -11.23
CA PRO A 29 10.75 10.87 -11.68
C PRO A 29 10.77 9.36 -11.47
N GLN A 30 9.89 8.88 -10.60
CA GLN A 30 9.42 7.50 -10.66
C GLN A 30 8.08 7.48 -11.39
N GLU A 31 8.08 7.94 -12.64
CA GLU A 31 7.10 7.37 -13.55
C GLU A 31 7.53 5.92 -13.78
N LYS A 32 6.95 4.99 -13.03
CA LYS A 32 6.87 3.63 -13.53
C LYS A 32 6.23 3.78 -14.90
N PRO A 33 6.88 3.31 -16.00
CA PRO A 33 6.29 3.43 -17.31
C PRO A 33 4.87 2.88 -17.20
N GLY A 34 3.88 3.75 -17.39
CA GLY A 34 2.50 3.33 -17.53
C GLY A 34 2.54 2.20 -18.55
N LEU A 35 1.93 1.06 -18.20
CA LEU A 35 1.92 -0.15 -19.01
C LEU A 35 1.17 0.17 -20.32
N PHE A 36 1.82 0.85 -21.26
CA PHE A 36 1.27 1.44 -22.48
C PHE A 36 1.00 0.38 -23.56
N THR A 37 1.14 -0.90 -23.24
CA THR A 37 1.39 -1.94 -24.25
C THR A 37 0.23 -2.89 -24.52
N THR A 38 -0.97 -2.75 -23.95
CA THR A 38 -1.97 -3.83 -24.16
C THR A 38 -3.46 -3.47 -24.17
N VAL A 39 -3.84 -2.20 -24.27
CA VAL A 39 -5.27 -1.86 -24.46
C VAL A 39 -5.44 -0.76 -25.51
N LEU A 40 -5.06 -1.05 -26.75
CA LEU A 40 -5.30 -0.12 -27.87
C LEU A 40 -5.69 -0.90 -29.14
N THR A 41 -6.63 -1.82 -29.05
CA THR A 41 -7.13 -2.55 -30.23
C THR A 41 -8.63 -2.83 -30.09
N ALA A 42 -9.46 -1.95 -30.65
CA ALA A 42 -10.80 -2.32 -31.09
C ALA A 42 -11.23 -1.47 -32.29
N ASP A 43 -11.30 -0.13 -32.17
CA ASP A 43 -12.04 0.63 -33.21
C ASP A 43 -11.24 1.60 -34.09
N ALA A 44 -9.96 1.85 -33.79
CA ALA A 44 -9.02 2.49 -34.72
C ALA A 44 -7.58 2.09 -34.36
N PRO A 45 -6.77 1.55 -35.30
CA PRO A 45 -5.38 1.25 -35.02
C PRO A 45 -4.65 2.55 -34.68
N VAL A 46 -3.86 2.53 -33.60
CA VAL A 46 -2.93 3.62 -33.30
C VAL A 46 -2.01 3.79 -34.50
N GLN A 47 -2.07 4.95 -35.15
CA GLN A 47 -1.27 5.22 -36.34
C GLN A 47 0.12 5.74 -35.98
N ARG A 48 0.24 6.46 -34.86
CA ARG A 48 1.53 6.92 -34.34
C ARG A 48 1.58 6.83 -32.82
N THR A 49 2.70 6.36 -32.30
CA THR A 49 3.01 6.43 -30.86
C THR A 49 4.12 7.44 -30.65
N VAL A 50 3.93 8.36 -29.71
CA VAL A 50 4.96 9.32 -29.32
C VAL A 50 5.83 8.70 -28.23
N VAL A 51 7.10 8.47 -28.58
CA VAL A 51 8.16 8.02 -27.68
C VAL A 51 9.24 9.10 -27.68
N ALA A 52 9.49 9.70 -26.53
CA ALA A 52 10.40 10.82 -26.37
C ALA A 52 11.27 10.63 -25.12
N ALA A 53 12.52 11.08 -25.19
CA ALA A 53 13.44 11.06 -24.06
C ALA A 53 13.27 12.28 -23.14
N THR A 54 12.78 13.40 -23.70
CA THR A 54 12.53 14.64 -22.96
C THR A 54 11.11 15.14 -23.20
N TRP A 55 10.65 16.03 -22.31
CA TRP A 55 9.34 16.66 -22.42
C TRP A 55 9.22 17.47 -23.71
N GLU A 56 10.21 18.31 -24.01
CA GLU A 56 10.24 19.18 -25.20
C GLU A 56 10.24 18.38 -26.50
N GLU A 57 10.93 17.22 -26.50
CA GLU A 57 10.89 16.30 -27.64
C GLU A 57 9.49 15.71 -27.82
N GLY A 58 8.85 15.30 -26.73
CA GLY A 58 7.49 14.76 -26.75
C GLY A 58 6.49 15.76 -27.32
N VAL A 59 6.54 17.01 -26.87
CA VAL A 59 5.68 18.10 -27.36
C VAL A 59 5.90 18.33 -28.85
N ARG A 60 7.17 18.47 -29.27
CA ARG A 60 7.53 18.66 -30.69
C ARG A 60 7.02 17.53 -31.58
N LEU A 61 7.21 16.27 -31.16
CA LEU A 61 6.76 15.09 -31.92
C LEU A 61 5.23 15.02 -32.01
N THR A 62 4.53 15.44 -30.94
CA THR A 62 3.06 15.49 -30.92
C THR A 62 2.54 16.54 -31.88
N HIS A 63 3.09 17.76 -31.85
CA HIS A 63 2.74 18.82 -32.79
C HIS A 63 3.01 18.43 -34.26
N ALA A 64 4.16 17.80 -34.53
CA ALA A 64 4.47 17.32 -35.89
C ALA A 64 3.45 16.29 -36.38
N ALA A 65 3.08 15.32 -35.54
CA ALA A 65 2.05 14.34 -35.87
C ALA A 65 0.67 14.98 -36.11
N MET A 66 0.31 15.99 -35.32
CA MET A 66 -0.93 16.75 -35.52
C MET A 66 -0.94 17.47 -36.87
N GLN A 67 0.15 18.15 -37.22
CA GLN A 67 0.34 18.88 -38.48
C GLN A 67 0.34 17.97 -39.71
N GLU A 68 0.88 16.76 -39.58
CA GLU A 68 0.85 15.73 -40.63
C GLU A 68 -0.56 15.15 -40.85
N GLY A 69 -1.52 15.42 -39.95
CA GLY A 69 -2.87 14.89 -40.06
C GLY A 69 -3.00 13.41 -39.70
N VAL A 70 -2.15 12.90 -38.80
CA VAL A 70 -2.25 11.51 -38.30
C VAL A 70 -3.60 11.30 -37.62
N GLU A 71 -4.36 10.27 -38.01
CA GLU A 71 -5.74 10.10 -37.50
C GLU A 71 -5.80 9.75 -36.00
N SER A 72 -4.78 9.06 -35.49
CA SER A 72 -4.73 8.61 -34.08
C SER A 72 -3.29 8.59 -33.56
N ILE A 73 -3.04 9.35 -32.49
CA ILE A 73 -1.73 9.53 -31.85
C ILE A 73 -1.81 9.02 -30.42
N ALA A 74 -1.02 8.02 -30.06
CA ALA A 74 -0.92 7.50 -28.69
C ALA A 74 0.21 8.16 -27.90
N GLY A 75 -0.09 8.51 -26.64
CA GLY A 75 0.90 9.04 -25.70
C GLY A 75 1.43 10.42 -26.05
N GLY A 76 0.62 11.27 -26.69
CA GLY A 76 1.00 12.62 -27.12
C GLY A 76 1.16 13.59 -25.94
N TYR A 77 2.14 14.48 -26.02
CA TYR A 77 2.44 15.49 -25.01
C TYR A 77 1.82 16.82 -25.43
N VAL A 78 1.06 17.42 -24.52
CA VAL A 78 0.42 18.73 -24.71
C VAL A 78 0.80 19.66 -23.57
N GLU A 79 0.97 20.94 -23.87
CA GLU A 79 1.29 21.95 -22.88
C GLU A 79 0.67 23.31 -23.22
N ALA A 80 0.47 24.13 -22.19
CA ALA A 80 0.11 25.53 -22.31
C ALA A 80 0.74 26.33 -21.17
N VAL A 81 1.16 27.55 -21.45
CA VAL A 81 1.70 28.46 -20.43
C VAL A 81 0.59 29.37 -19.95
N ILE A 82 0.42 29.48 -18.64
CA ILE A 82 -0.44 30.51 -18.03
C ILE A 82 0.40 31.77 -17.80
N ASP A 83 -0.10 32.90 -18.31
CA ASP A 83 0.57 34.20 -18.22
C ASP A 83 0.68 34.68 -16.75
N PRO A 84 1.83 35.26 -16.33
CA PRO A 84 2.07 35.80 -14.99
C PRO A 84 1.11 36.91 -14.50
N GLU A 85 0.17 37.43 -15.28
CA GLU A 85 -0.81 38.39 -14.72
C GLU A 85 -1.64 37.81 -13.56
N LEU A 86 -1.69 36.47 -13.44
CA LEU A 86 -2.37 35.75 -12.35
C LEU A 86 -1.41 35.15 -11.29
N PHE A 87 -0.09 35.11 -11.52
CA PHE A 87 0.91 34.45 -10.67
C PHE A 87 2.25 35.19 -10.68
N GLU A 88 2.99 35.19 -9.56
CA GLU A 88 4.33 35.82 -9.50
C GLU A 88 5.32 35.27 -10.55
N GLU A 89 5.10 34.03 -11.02
CA GLU A 89 5.88 33.39 -12.09
C GLU A 89 4.98 32.60 -13.06
N PRO A 90 5.35 32.49 -14.35
CA PRO A 90 4.63 31.65 -15.31
C PRO A 90 4.61 30.18 -14.89
N ILE A 91 3.44 29.55 -14.99
CA ILE A 91 3.24 28.12 -14.72
C ILE A 91 2.96 27.42 -16.06
N MET A 92 3.73 26.36 -16.33
CA MET A 92 3.49 25.46 -17.44
C MET A 92 2.47 24.41 -17.01
N LEU A 93 1.34 24.35 -17.70
CA LEU A 93 0.42 23.24 -17.63
C LEU A 93 0.78 22.22 -18.70
N GLY A 94 0.69 20.94 -18.38
CA GLY A 94 0.91 19.91 -19.39
C GLY A 94 0.44 18.52 -19.01
N GLY A 95 0.56 17.60 -19.95
CA GLY A 95 0.44 16.18 -19.66
C GLY A 95 0.60 15.31 -20.89
N ARG A 96 0.63 14.00 -20.65
CA ARG A 96 0.72 12.99 -21.70
C ARG A 96 -0.65 12.37 -21.90
N VAL A 97 -1.31 12.72 -22.99
CA VAL A 97 -2.63 12.22 -23.38
C VAL A 97 -2.49 10.78 -23.85
N ASP A 98 -3.32 9.87 -23.34
CA ASP A 98 -3.30 8.46 -23.72
C ASP A 98 -3.51 8.29 -25.22
N ARG A 99 -4.50 9.01 -25.77
CA ARG A 99 -4.77 9.08 -27.20
C ARG A 99 -5.32 10.44 -27.63
N LEU A 100 -4.84 10.95 -28.75
CA LEU A 100 -5.44 12.06 -29.50
C LEU A 100 -6.07 11.49 -30.77
N VAL A 101 -7.31 11.88 -31.07
CA VAL A 101 -8.04 11.44 -32.25
C VAL A 101 -8.38 12.64 -33.13
N ARG A 102 -7.99 12.56 -34.41
CA ARG A 102 -8.32 13.56 -35.41
C ARG A 102 -9.82 13.49 -35.72
N GLN A 103 -10.47 14.64 -35.68
CA GLN A 103 -11.89 14.83 -35.95
C GLN A 103 -12.10 15.15 -37.45
N PRO A 104 -13.34 15.02 -37.97
CA PRO A 104 -13.63 15.30 -39.38
C PRO A 104 -13.27 16.72 -39.85
N ASP A 105 -13.29 17.70 -38.94
CA ASP A 105 -12.89 19.08 -39.17
C ASP A 105 -11.35 19.29 -39.13
N GLY A 106 -10.60 18.25 -38.81
CA GLY A 106 -9.14 18.23 -38.72
C GLY A 106 -8.56 18.63 -37.37
N LEU A 107 -9.41 18.91 -36.37
CA LEU A 107 -8.99 19.17 -35.00
C LEU A 107 -8.68 17.84 -34.28
N TYR A 108 -7.95 17.91 -33.17
CA TYR A 108 -7.60 16.74 -32.35
C TYR A 108 -8.30 16.83 -31.00
N ALA A 109 -8.99 15.74 -30.66
CA ALA A 109 -9.72 15.56 -29.41
C ALA A 109 -8.98 14.56 -28.50
N PRO A 110 -8.96 14.78 -27.18
CA PRO A 110 -8.36 13.85 -26.23
C PRO A 110 -9.29 12.68 -25.93
N VAL A 111 -8.69 11.50 -25.79
CA VAL A 111 -9.32 10.28 -25.29
C VAL A 111 -8.45 9.73 -24.15
N ASP A 112 -9.08 9.52 -23.00
CA ASP A 112 -8.43 9.06 -21.76
C ASP A 112 -8.85 7.61 -21.47
N ILE A 113 -7.88 6.72 -21.24
CA ILE A 113 -8.12 5.28 -21.23
C ILE A 113 -7.98 4.75 -19.81
N LEU A 114 -9.08 4.27 -19.26
CA LEU A 114 -9.16 3.80 -17.88
C LEU A 114 -9.24 2.28 -17.84
N ARG A 115 -8.51 1.68 -16.90
CA ARG A 115 -8.59 0.25 -16.60
C ARG A 115 -9.68 -0.10 -15.59
N GLU A 116 -10.31 0.92 -15.04
CA GLU A 116 -11.31 0.82 -14.00
C GLU A 116 -12.71 0.93 -14.62
N ALA A 117 -13.68 0.22 -14.06
CA ALA A 117 -15.06 0.25 -14.54
C ALA A 117 -15.81 1.56 -14.20
N HIS A 118 -15.14 2.55 -13.61
CA HIS A 118 -15.74 3.82 -13.24
C HIS A 118 -14.74 4.96 -13.43
N VAL A 119 -15.27 6.13 -13.83
CA VAL A 119 -14.51 7.38 -13.96
C VAL A 119 -14.48 8.09 -12.60
N SER A 120 -13.30 8.43 -12.09
CA SER A 120 -13.15 9.21 -10.86
C SER A 120 -13.11 10.72 -11.13
N GLU A 121 -13.30 11.56 -10.09
CA GLU A 121 -13.12 13.01 -10.21
C GLU A 121 -11.71 13.39 -10.69
N ALA A 122 -10.70 12.60 -10.33
CA ALA A 122 -9.32 12.80 -10.77
C ALA A 122 -9.13 12.49 -12.27
N ASP A 123 -9.92 11.57 -12.84
CA ASP A 123 -9.92 11.28 -14.28
C ASP A 123 -10.61 12.41 -15.06
N VAL A 124 -11.73 12.90 -14.55
CA VAL A 124 -12.41 14.09 -15.10
C VAL A 124 -11.47 15.29 -15.14
N LEU A 125 -10.85 15.63 -14.01
CA LEU A 125 -9.93 16.78 -13.94
C LEU A 125 -8.75 16.65 -14.92
N ARG A 126 -8.23 15.43 -15.12
CA ARG A 126 -7.17 15.17 -16.10
C ARG A 126 -7.65 15.41 -17.53
N LEU A 127 -8.78 14.81 -17.92
CA LEU A 127 -9.31 14.96 -19.28
C LEU A 127 -9.66 16.42 -19.59
N GLU A 128 -10.25 17.13 -18.63
CA GLU A 128 -10.58 18.55 -18.79
C GLU A 128 -9.34 19.43 -18.92
N LEU A 129 -8.24 19.12 -18.24
CA LEU A 129 -6.96 19.81 -18.46
C LEU A 129 -6.47 19.60 -19.90
N TYR A 130 -6.50 18.37 -20.41
CA TYR A 130 -6.11 18.09 -21.81
C TYR A 130 -6.97 18.86 -22.79
N LEU A 131 -8.28 18.86 -22.55
CA LEU A 131 -9.24 19.54 -23.41
C LEU A 131 -8.98 21.05 -23.42
N TRP A 132 -8.80 21.65 -22.25
CA TRP A 132 -8.49 23.08 -22.14
C TRP A 132 -7.20 23.44 -22.89
N ILE A 133 -6.12 22.65 -22.71
CA ILE A 133 -4.85 22.86 -23.42
C ILE A 133 -5.07 22.74 -24.94
N LEU A 134 -5.74 21.69 -25.41
CA LEU A 134 -5.97 21.43 -26.83
C LEU A 134 -6.86 22.49 -27.50
N CYS A 135 -7.88 22.99 -26.79
CA CYS A 135 -8.71 24.11 -27.26
C CYS A 135 -7.85 25.36 -27.48
N LYS A 136 -6.98 25.70 -26.52
CA LYS A 136 -6.04 26.83 -26.65
C LYS A 136 -5.04 26.64 -27.78
N LEU A 137 -4.44 25.46 -27.88
CA LEU A 137 -3.45 25.13 -28.92
C LEU A 137 -4.04 25.18 -30.33
N GLN A 138 -5.31 24.84 -30.49
CA GLN A 138 -5.99 24.76 -31.79
C GLN A 138 -6.86 25.99 -32.10
N GLY A 139 -6.97 26.95 -31.17
CA GLY A 139 -7.71 28.20 -31.35
C GLY A 139 -9.23 28.01 -31.45
N VAL A 140 -9.78 27.07 -30.69
CA VAL A 140 -11.21 26.74 -30.69
C VAL A 140 -11.77 26.77 -29.27
N ASP A 141 -13.08 27.00 -29.14
CA ASP A 141 -13.75 27.09 -27.83
C ASP A 141 -14.07 25.70 -27.25
N MET A 142 -14.38 24.73 -28.10
CA MET A 142 -14.83 23.40 -27.67
C MET A 142 -14.31 22.31 -28.60
N LEU A 143 -13.95 21.19 -27.99
CA LEU A 143 -13.61 19.93 -28.65
C LEU A 143 -14.41 18.81 -27.98
N PRO A 144 -14.73 17.71 -28.70
CA PRO A 144 -15.23 16.52 -28.05
C PRO A 144 -14.14 15.91 -27.16
N ALA A 145 -14.54 15.15 -26.15
CA ALA A 145 -13.64 14.41 -25.28
C ALA A 145 -14.33 13.13 -24.83
N ALA A 146 -13.58 12.05 -24.64
CA ALA A 146 -14.16 10.78 -24.22
C ALA A 146 -13.27 9.99 -23.26
N PHE A 147 -13.91 9.18 -22.43
CA PHE A 147 -13.27 8.08 -21.72
C PHE A 147 -13.49 6.79 -22.47
N VAL A 148 -12.47 5.93 -22.42
CA VAL A 148 -12.58 4.52 -22.83
C VAL A 148 -12.34 3.67 -21.60
N LEU A 149 -13.34 2.89 -21.19
CA LEU A 149 -13.20 1.93 -20.10
C LEU A 149 -12.82 0.58 -20.68
N SER A 150 -11.66 0.08 -20.30
CA SER A 150 -11.23 -1.28 -20.62
C SER A 150 -11.15 -2.12 -19.35
N GLU A 151 -12.12 -3.00 -19.15
CA GLU A 151 -11.95 -4.08 -18.19
C GLU A 151 -10.78 -4.97 -18.65
N GLN A 152 -9.99 -5.52 -17.71
CA GLN A 152 -8.82 -6.36 -18.04
C GLN A 152 -9.16 -7.70 -18.72
N SER A 153 -10.43 -7.93 -19.08
CA SER A 153 -10.87 -9.14 -19.77
C SER A 153 -10.70 -8.94 -21.29
N ALA A 154 -9.99 -9.86 -21.94
CA ALA A 154 -9.69 -9.78 -23.38
C ALA A 154 -10.93 -9.92 -24.29
N ASP A 155 -12.10 -10.23 -23.72
CA ASP A 155 -13.34 -10.56 -24.44
C ASP A 155 -14.45 -9.50 -24.30
N THR A 156 -14.20 -8.39 -23.62
CA THR A 156 -15.18 -7.30 -23.45
C THR A 156 -14.88 -6.14 -24.38
N GLU A 157 -15.87 -5.72 -25.18
CA GLU A 157 -15.77 -4.50 -26.00
C GLU A 157 -15.58 -3.26 -25.09
N PRO A 158 -14.70 -2.33 -25.46
CA PRO A 158 -14.46 -1.12 -24.69
C PRO A 158 -15.69 -0.22 -24.67
N GLU A 159 -16.07 0.27 -23.49
CA GLU A 159 -17.20 1.18 -23.35
C GLU A 159 -16.72 2.63 -23.50
N TRP A 160 -17.41 3.39 -24.35
CA TRP A 160 -17.11 4.80 -24.65
C TRP A 160 -18.07 5.72 -23.90
N PHE A 161 -17.50 6.69 -23.21
CA PHE A 161 -18.26 7.73 -22.52
C PHE A 161 -17.85 9.09 -23.03
N GLU A 162 -18.76 9.78 -23.71
CA GLU A 162 -18.56 11.18 -24.07
C GLU A 162 -18.60 12.05 -22.81
N HIS A 163 -17.62 12.94 -22.69
CA HIS A 163 -17.51 13.87 -21.58
C HIS A 163 -18.08 15.24 -21.98
N THR A 164 -19.02 15.76 -21.19
CA THR A 164 -19.53 17.11 -21.37
C THR A 164 -18.63 18.10 -20.63
N TYR A 165 -17.93 18.93 -21.39
CA TYR A 165 -17.01 19.93 -20.86
C TYR A 165 -17.70 21.24 -20.50
N ASP A 166 -17.40 21.73 -19.29
CA ASP A 166 -17.80 23.04 -18.80
C ASP A 166 -16.51 23.84 -18.50
N GLU A 167 -16.09 24.68 -19.46
CA GLU A 167 -14.87 25.49 -19.32
C GLU A 167 -14.95 26.42 -18.11
N ALA A 168 -16.11 27.02 -17.83
CA ALA A 168 -16.25 27.96 -16.72
C ALA A 168 -16.03 27.26 -15.38
N ARG A 169 -16.59 26.05 -15.21
CA ARG A 169 -16.34 25.21 -14.04
C ARG A 169 -14.87 24.79 -13.94
N PHE A 170 -14.27 24.34 -15.03
CA PHE A 170 -12.88 23.90 -15.05
C PHE A 170 -11.91 25.04 -14.73
N VAL A 171 -12.10 26.22 -15.32
CA VAL A 171 -11.27 27.40 -15.06
C VAL A 171 -11.35 27.83 -13.58
N GLN A 172 -12.53 27.73 -12.96
CA GLN A 172 -12.67 27.98 -11.51
C GLN A 172 -11.89 26.96 -10.68
N GLN A 173 -11.96 25.68 -11.02
CA GLN A 173 -11.20 24.63 -10.33
C GLN A 173 -9.69 24.84 -10.53
N LEU A 174 -9.25 25.14 -11.75
CA LEU A 174 -7.86 25.40 -12.08
C LEU A 174 -7.34 26.62 -11.30
N ALA A 175 -8.10 27.71 -11.22
CA ALA A 175 -7.73 28.86 -10.41
C ALA A 175 -7.57 28.50 -8.92
N ALA A 176 -8.47 27.69 -8.36
CA ALA A 176 -8.36 27.22 -6.97
C ALA A 176 -7.13 26.32 -6.75
N ILE A 177 -6.81 25.46 -7.71
CA ILE A 177 -5.62 24.60 -7.67
C ILE A 177 -4.35 25.45 -7.70
N LEU A 178 -4.28 26.39 -8.63
CA LEU A 178 -3.10 27.23 -8.77
C LEU A 178 -2.91 28.14 -7.56
N HIS A 179 -3.99 28.66 -6.98
CA HIS A 179 -3.93 29.36 -5.69
C HIS A 179 -3.37 28.45 -4.59
N MET A 180 -3.90 27.23 -4.43
CA MET A 180 -3.38 26.26 -3.45
C MET A 180 -1.88 25.94 -3.65
N VAL A 181 -1.43 25.87 -4.91
CA VAL A 181 -0.02 25.65 -5.23
C VAL A 181 0.82 26.91 -4.96
N ALA A 182 0.28 28.12 -5.12
CA ALA A 182 1.01 29.36 -4.88
C ALA A 182 1.22 29.68 -3.39
N GLU A 183 0.34 29.19 -2.53
CA GLU A 183 0.42 29.35 -1.07
C GLU A 183 1.51 28.46 -0.43
N ASP A 184 1.64 28.55 0.89
CA ASP A 184 2.54 27.70 1.69
C ASP A 184 2.23 26.20 1.53
N GLU A 185 3.25 25.36 1.73
CA GLU A 185 3.12 23.90 1.66
C GLU A 185 2.01 23.40 2.60
N PRO A 186 0.98 22.69 2.09
CA PRO A 186 -0.11 22.17 2.92
C PRO A 186 0.42 21.28 4.05
N ASP A 187 -0.20 21.33 5.24
CA ASP A 187 0.25 20.52 6.39
C ASP A 187 0.21 19.01 6.09
N VAL A 188 1.02 18.25 6.83
CA VAL A 188 1.22 16.83 6.58
C VAL A 188 0.02 16.00 7.00
N GLN A 189 -0.44 15.11 6.11
CA GLN A 189 -1.48 14.14 6.43
C GLN A 189 -1.10 12.74 5.96
N LEU A 190 -0.77 11.86 6.90
CA LEU A 190 -0.46 10.46 6.60
C LEU A 190 -1.76 9.66 6.36
N ILE A 191 -1.96 9.27 5.10
CA ILE A 191 -3.14 8.55 4.60
C ILE A 191 -2.77 7.21 3.95
N GLY A 192 -3.78 6.42 3.56
CA GLY A 192 -3.57 5.10 2.92
C GLY A 192 -2.74 5.17 1.64
N ALA A 193 -2.96 6.21 0.83
CA ALA A 193 -2.22 6.48 -0.40
C ALA A 193 -0.72 6.74 -0.19
N CYS A 194 -0.29 7.04 1.03
CA CYS A 194 1.15 7.23 1.32
C CYS A 194 1.97 5.97 1.08
N LYS A 195 1.36 4.77 1.07
CA LYS A 195 2.08 3.51 0.83
C LYS A 195 2.83 3.48 -0.51
N THR A 196 2.32 4.16 -1.53
CA THR A 196 2.90 4.25 -2.87
C THR A 196 3.38 5.67 -3.20
N CYS A 197 3.31 6.59 -2.25
CA CYS A 197 3.74 7.97 -2.43
C CYS A 197 5.25 8.07 -2.21
N HIS A 198 5.97 8.61 -3.19
CA HIS A 198 7.42 8.79 -3.11
C HIS A 198 7.85 9.84 -2.08
N TRP A 199 6.99 10.81 -1.73
CA TRP A 199 7.23 11.80 -0.67
C TRP A 199 7.02 11.28 0.76
N LYS A 200 6.62 10.01 0.95
CA LYS A 200 6.41 9.45 2.30
C LYS A 200 7.65 9.57 3.21
N PRO A 201 8.89 9.30 2.74
CA PRO A 201 10.11 9.44 3.57
C PRO A 201 10.32 10.85 4.10
N ASP A 202 9.91 11.88 3.35
CA ASP A 202 10.00 13.27 3.79
C ASP A 202 8.81 13.70 4.66
N CYS A 203 7.60 13.26 4.33
CA CYS A 203 6.40 13.60 5.09
C CYS A 203 6.37 12.94 6.48
N TYR A 204 6.90 11.72 6.62
CA TYR A 204 6.80 10.99 7.88
C TYR A 204 7.55 11.67 9.04
N PRO A 205 8.82 12.12 8.89
CA PRO A 205 9.52 12.90 9.91
C PRO A 205 8.82 14.21 10.28
N VAL A 206 8.23 14.92 9.31
CA VAL A 206 7.45 16.14 9.56
C VAL A 206 6.25 15.82 10.44
N ALA A 207 5.50 14.74 10.14
CA ALA A 207 4.37 14.32 10.96
C ALA A 207 4.80 13.95 12.39
N GLN A 208 5.96 13.30 12.56
CA GLN A 208 6.53 12.99 13.88
C GLN A 208 6.91 14.24 14.65
N SER A 209 7.61 15.19 14.01
CA SER A 209 8.00 16.47 14.62
C SER A 209 6.79 17.30 15.04
N HIS A 210 5.77 17.38 14.18
CA HIS A 210 4.54 18.11 14.47
C HIS A 210 3.63 17.37 15.47
N LYS A 211 3.98 16.13 15.85
CA LYS A 211 3.12 15.21 16.61
C LYS A 211 1.71 15.20 16.01
N HIS A 212 1.61 15.05 14.69
CA HIS A 212 0.35 15.20 13.96
C HIS A 212 -0.59 14.00 14.23
N VAL A 213 -1.91 14.23 14.30
CA VAL A 213 -2.92 13.18 14.59
C VAL A 213 -2.90 12.03 13.59
N SER A 214 -2.41 12.26 12.37
CA SER A 214 -2.28 11.20 11.37
C SER A 214 -1.23 10.15 11.72
N LEU A 215 -0.43 10.32 12.78
CA LEU A 215 0.44 9.26 13.31
C LEU A 215 -0.37 8.10 13.91
N LEU A 216 -1.58 8.37 14.41
CA LEU A 216 -2.46 7.33 14.92
C LEU A 216 -2.86 6.37 13.80
N SER A 217 -2.73 5.07 14.09
CA SER A 217 -3.18 4.03 13.18
C SER A 217 -4.71 3.87 13.25
N LYS A 218 -5.31 3.24 12.23
CA LYS A 218 -6.74 2.86 12.19
C LYS A 218 -7.76 4.01 12.29
N LEU A 219 -7.35 5.28 12.26
CA LEU A 219 -8.30 6.39 12.07
C LEU A 219 -8.91 6.32 10.67
N ARG A 220 -10.23 6.39 10.57
CA ARG A 220 -10.96 6.46 9.30
C ARG A 220 -10.92 7.89 8.74
N ALA A 221 -11.23 8.02 7.44
CA ALA A 221 -11.28 9.33 6.79
C ALA A 221 -12.31 10.28 7.41
N ASP A 222 -13.51 9.77 7.72
CA ASP A 222 -14.56 10.54 8.39
C ASP A 222 -14.17 10.94 9.82
N THR A 223 -13.51 10.06 10.57
CA THR A 223 -12.95 10.41 11.90
C THR A 223 -11.90 11.50 11.81
N ARG A 224 -10.99 11.45 10.83
CA ARG A 224 -10.00 12.52 10.63
C ARG A 224 -10.66 13.84 10.25
N ALA A 225 -11.67 13.81 9.40
CA ALA A 225 -12.43 15.00 9.01
C ALA A 225 -13.13 15.63 10.22
N ASP A 226 -13.76 14.82 11.08
CA ASP A 226 -14.44 15.32 12.29
C ASP A 226 -13.46 15.88 13.34
N LEU A 227 -12.29 15.26 13.51
CA LEU A 227 -11.20 15.82 14.32
C LEU A 227 -10.74 17.18 13.78
N ALA A 228 -10.50 17.28 12.47
CA ALA A 228 -10.08 18.53 11.82
C ALA A 228 -11.15 19.62 11.93
N ALA A 229 -12.43 19.30 11.74
CA ALA A 229 -13.55 20.24 11.90
C ALA A 229 -13.65 20.80 13.33
N LYS A 230 -13.13 20.05 14.32
CA LYS A 230 -13.05 20.46 15.73
C LYS A 230 -11.70 21.10 16.09
N GLY A 231 -10.82 21.36 15.11
CA GLY A 231 -9.50 21.96 15.30
C GLY A 231 -8.48 21.04 15.95
N ILE A 232 -8.68 19.72 15.91
CA ILE A 232 -7.80 18.72 16.52
C ILE A 232 -6.87 18.15 15.44
N HIS A 233 -5.64 18.67 15.41
CA HIS A 233 -4.60 18.32 14.43
C HIS A 233 -3.37 17.66 15.07
N ARG A 234 -3.22 17.76 16.40
CA ARG A 234 -2.04 17.29 17.13
C ARG A 234 -2.38 16.25 18.20
N LEU A 235 -1.43 15.38 18.50
CA LEU A 235 -1.56 14.34 19.50
C LEU A 235 -1.66 14.89 20.93
N ASP A 236 -0.99 16.01 21.23
CA ASP A 236 -1.11 16.67 22.53
C ASP A 236 -2.55 17.12 22.82
N GLN A 237 -3.29 17.56 21.80
CA GLN A 237 -4.71 17.88 21.92
C GLN A 237 -5.55 16.64 22.25
N ILE A 238 -5.25 15.48 21.64
CA ILE A 238 -5.91 14.20 21.97
C ILE A 238 -5.60 13.77 23.41
N VAL A 239 -4.35 13.94 23.86
CA VAL A 239 -3.93 13.60 25.23
C VAL A 239 -4.63 14.47 26.27
N ALA A 240 -4.86 15.76 25.96
CA ALA A 240 -5.55 16.70 26.83
C ALA A 240 -7.06 16.39 26.99
N MET A 241 -7.65 15.64 26.05
CA MET A 241 -9.06 15.24 26.11
C MET A 241 -9.27 14.04 27.04
N HIS A 242 -10.43 14.00 27.71
CA HIS A 242 -10.90 12.79 28.38
C HIS A 242 -11.39 11.77 27.33
N PRO A 243 -11.20 10.45 27.55
CA PRO A 243 -11.70 9.42 26.63
C PRO A 243 -13.22 9.51 26.35
N ASP A 244 -14.02 10.05 27.26
CA ASP A 244 -15.46 10.25 27.02
C ASP A 244 -15.73 11.35 25.99
N GLU A 245 -14.90 12.40 25.95
CA GLU A 245 -15.00 13.46 24.94
C GLU A 245 -14.58 12.92 23.57
N LEU A 246 -13.58 12.05 23.52
CA LEU A 246 -13.17 11.37 22.28
C LEU A 246 -14.31 10.50 21.70
N ARG A 247 -15.22 9.97 22.52
CA ARG A 247 -16.39 9.22 22.02
C ARG A 247 -17.42 10.09 21.30
N MET A 248 -17.34 11.41 21.48
CA MET A 248 -18.18 12.36 20.74
C MET A 248 -17.64 12.65 19.34
N ILE A 249 -16.43 12.16 19.02
CA ILE A 249 -15.86 12.24 17.67
C ILE A 249 -16.45 11.13 16.80
N ARG A 250 -16.91 11.49 15.60
CA ARG A 250 -17.48 10.55 14.64
C ARG A 250 -16.52 9.40 14.35
N GLY A 251 -17.01 8.17 14.52
CA GLY A 251 -16.25 6.95 14.26
C GLY A 251 -15.40 6.47 15.45
N ILE A 252 -15.30 7.24 16.53
CA ILE A 252 -14.67 6.81 17.78
C ILE A 252 -15.75 6.34 18.75
N LYS A 253 -15.71 5.06 19.15
CA LYS A 253 -16.64 4.46 20.11
C LYS A 253 -15.88 3.79 21.24
N SER A 254 -15.92 2.45 21.30
CA SER A 254 -15.17 1.65 22.29
C SER A 254 -13.65 1.85 22.21
N GLY A 255 -13.13 2.28 21.05
CA GLY A 255 -11.70 2.54 20.84
C GLY A 255 -11.13 3.80 21.49
N ALA A 256 -11.94 4.63 22.18
CA ALA A 256 -11.47 5.93 22.71
C ALA A 256 -10.27 5.80 23.66
N GLN A 257 -10.29 4.83 24.59
CA GLN A 257 -9.16 4.59 25.50
C GLN A 257 -7.90 4.15 24.75
N ALA A 258 -8.05 3.28 23.75
CA ALA A 258 -6.93 2.81 22.95
C ALA A 258 -6.31 3.95 22.12
N ILE A 259 -7.15 4.82 21.54
CA ILE A 259 -6.72 6.01 20.78
C ILE A 259 -5.97 6.98 21.69
N HIS A 260 -6.53 7.28 22.87
CA HIS A 260 -5.87 8.12 23.88
C HIS A 260 -4.52 7.55 24.32
N ALA A 261 -4.46 6.26 24.64
CA ALA A 261 -3.22 5.57 24.98
C ALA A 261 -2.19 5.60 23.84
N SER A 262 -2.65 5.52 22.59
CA SER A 262 -1.78 5.61 21.41
C SER A 262 -1.20 7.01 21.25
N ALA A 263 -2.01 8.06 21.46
CA ALA A 263 -1.53 9.44 21.46
C ALA A 263 -0.52 9.67 22.60
N ARG A 264 -0.81 9.17 23.80
CA ARG A 264 0.13 9.20 24.93
C ARG A 264 1.45 8.51 24.62
N ALA A 265 1.41 7.33 24.00
CA ALA A 265 2.63 6.59 23.66
C ALA A 265 3.58 7.42 22.78
N TRP A 266 3.03 8.16 21.80
CA TRP A 266 3.79 9.08 20.93
C TRP A 266 4.31 10.35 21.63
N ILE A 267 3.60 10.85 22.64
CA ILE A 267 4.00 12.04 23.41
C ILE A 267 5.02 11.69 24.49
N GLU A 268 4.82 10.58 25.19
CA GLU A 268 5.69 10.07 26.26
C GLU A 268 6.87 9.24 25.70
N GLU A 269 6.87 8.95 24.40
CA GLU A 269 7.90 8.19 23.68
C GLU A 269 8.17 6.81 24.31
N GLY A 270 7.10 6.19 24.80
CA GLY A 270 7.15 4.98 25.61
C GLY A 270 5.89 4.12 25.51
N ALA A 271 5.98 2.91 26.06
CA ALA A 271 4.85 1.99 26.10
C ALA A 271 3.81 2.41 27.15
N ILE A 272 2.54 2.47 26.74
CA ILE A 272 1.40 2.84 27.57
C ILE A 272 0.49 1.64 27.77
N TRP A 273 0.51 1.09 28.98
CA TRP A 273 -0.45 0.07 29.42
C TRP A 273 -1.80 0.73 29.68
N TYR A 274 -2.82 0.29 28.94
CA TYR A 274 -4.17 0.82 29.05
C TYR A 274 -5.22 -0.28 29.25
N GLY A 275 -4.87 -1.51 28.92
CA GLY A 275 -5.65 -2.70 29.17
C GLY A 275 -4.92 -3.70 30.06
N LYS A 276 -5.57 -4.82 30.38
CA LYS A 276 -4.97 -5.91 31.14
C LYS A 276 -4.34 -6.91 30.19
N LEU A 277 -3.09 -7.29 30.45
CA LEU A 277 -2.44 -8.37 29.72
C LEU A 277 -3.16 -9.70 30.00
N HIS A 278 -3.46 -10.45 28.93
CA HIS A 278 -4.10 -11.75 29.07
C HIS A 278 -3.15 -12.77 29.74
N PRO A 279 -3.61 -13.63 30.67
CA PRO A 279 -2.75 -14.55 31.41
C PRO A 279 -1.90 -15.49 30.55
N SER A 280 -2.38 -15.87 29.35
CA SER A 280 -1.60 -16.72 28.43
C SER A 280 -0.27 -16.09 28.00
N CYS A 281 -0.15 -14.76 28.04
CA CYS A 281 1.09 -14.08 27.71
C CYS A 281 2.14 -14.16 28.84
N ARG A 282 1.78 -14.67 30.02
CA ARG A 282 2.68 -14.80 31.19
C ARG A 282 3.19 -16.22 31.42
N VAL A 283 2.79 -17.18 30.60
CA VAL A 283 3.22 -18.58 30.70
C VAL A 283 4.10 -18.96 29.52
N PRO A 284 4.98 -19.97 29.66
CA PRO A 284 5.66 -20.57 28.51
C PRO A 284 4.66 -20.96 27.42
N ALA A 285 5.01 -20.66 26.17
CA ALA A 285 4.15 -20.88 25.02
C ALA A 285 4.98 -21.31 23.81
N ALA A 286 4.32 -21.96 22.85
CA ALA A 286 4.87 -22.13 21.51
C ALA A 286 4.44 -20.95 20.62
N PHE A 287 5.17 -20.73 19.54
CA PHE A 287 4.92 -19.68 18.56
C PHE A 287 4.98 -20.29 17.18
N PHE A 288 4.12 -19.87 16.26
CA PHE A 288 4.22 -20.29 14.87
C PHE A 288 3.77 -19.20 13.92
N ASP A 289 4.33 -19.28 12.72
CA ASP A 289 3.96 -18.47 11.58
C ASP A 289 3.90 -19.37 10.33
N ILE A 290 3.14 -18.96 9.31
CA ILE A 290 2.94 -19.73 8.08
C ILE A 290 3.15 -18.89 6.83
N GLU A 291 3.56 -19.56 5.76
CA GLU A 291 3.60 -18.96 4.43
C GLU A 291 2.72 -19.73 3.46
N THR A 292 1.99 -18.97 2.65
CA THR A 292 0.95 -19.51 1.77
C THR A 292 1.10 -19.06 0.33
N LEU A 293 0.52 -19.84 -0.58
CA LEU A 293 0.33 -19.49 -1.98
C LEU A 293 -1.07 -19.91 -2.42
N LYS A 294 -1.69 -19.14 -3.30
CA LYS A 294 -2.93 -19.57 -3.95
C LYS A 294 -2.68 -20.76 -4.87
N ASN A 295 -3.37 -21.87 -4.62
CA ASN A 295 -3.43 -22.99 -5.54
C ASN A 295 -4.32 -22.70 -6.76
N GLU A 296 -4.43 -23.65 -7.68
CA GLU A 296 -5.24 -23.54 -8.91
C GLU A 296 -6.73 -23.21 -8.65
N ARG A 297 -7.22 -23.48 -7.43
CA ARG A 297 -8.60 -23.20 -7.01
C ARG A 297 -8.73 -21.86 -6.28
N GLY A 298 -7.66 -21.06 -6.21
CA GLY A 298 -7.62 -19.76 -5.53
C GLY A 298 -7.54 -19.84 -4.00
N VAL A 299 -7.35 -21.05 -3.44
CA VAL A 299 -7.27 -21.30 -2.00
C VAL A 299 -5.82 -21.12 -1.54
N ASP A 300 -5.63 -20.42 -0.42
CA ASP A 300 -4.31 -20.26 0.20
C ASP A 300 -3.86 -21.60 0.79
N GLU A 301 -2.83 -22.19 0.17
CA GLU A 301 -2.20 -23.45 0.55
C GLU A 301 -0.85 -23.17 1.20
N VAL A 302 -0.56 -23.86 2.30
CA VAL A 302 0.68 -23.66 3.08
C VAL A 302 1.85 -24.30 2.35
N TRP A 303 2.93 -23.54 2.15
CA TRP A 303 4.19 -24.07 1.65
C TRP A 303 5.30 -24.07 2.71
N SER A 304 5.16 -23.31 3.80
CA SER A 304 6.06 -23.39 4.95
C SER A 304 5.34 -23.11 6.28
N ILE A 305 5.79 -23.78 7.34
CA ILE A 305 5.44 -23.49 8.72
C ILE A 305 6.74 -23.38 9.51
N GLY A 306 6.94 -22.26 10.19
CA GLY A 306 7.99 -22.07 11.17
C GLY A 306 7.40 -22.04 12.58
N TRP A 307 8.09 -22.63 13.55
CA TRP A 307 7.64 -22.56 14.94
C TRP A 307 8.80 -22.59 15.94
N CYS A 308 8.54 -22.05 17.12
CA CYS A 308 9.40 -22.14 18.29
C CYS A 308 8.66 -22.93 19.37
N GLY A 309 9.26 -24.04 19.80
CA GLY A 309 8.76 -24.84 20.91
C GLY A 309 9.03 -24.21 22.28
N LEU A 310 8.57 -24.88 23.33
CA LEU A 310 8.77 -24.48 24.73
C LEU A 310 10.24 -24.55 25.19
N ASP A 311 11.04 -25.36 24.52
CA ASP A 311 12.47 -25.49 24.73
C ASP A 311 13.29 -24.37 24.04
N GLY A 312 12.60 -23.44 23.37
CA GLY A 312 13.22 -22.35 22.63
C GLY A 312 13.83 -22.78 21.29
N ARG A 313 13.63 -24.04 20.86
CA ARG A 313 14.14 -24.52 19.57
C ARG A 313 13.23 -24.08 18.44
N LEU A 314 13.85 -23.44 17.45
CA LEU A 314 13.20 -23.09 16.20
C LEU A 314 13.26 -24.28 15.25
N GLN A 315 12.10 -24.62 14.72
CA GLN A 315 11.90 -25.68 13.77
C GLN A 315 11.16 -25.12 12.57
N LEU A 316 11.44 -25.67 11.39
CA LEU A 316 10.74 -25.31 10.17
C LEU A 316 10.41 -26.55 9.38
N VAL A 317 9.29 -26.49 8.69
CA VAL A 317 8.91 -27.44 7.66
C VAL A 317 8.59 -26.67 6.37
N VAL A 318 9.07 -27.22 5.26
CA VAL A 318 8.83 -26.71 3.91
C VAL A 318 8.21 -27.82 3.07
N VAL A 319 7.16 -27.49 2.34
CA VAL A 319 6.52 -28.44 1.41
C VAL A 319 7.40 -28.60 0.18
N ALA A 320 7.64 -29.84 -0.23
CA ALA A 320 8.54 -30.16 -1.33
C ALA A 320 8.13 -31.49 -2.00
N PRO A 321 8.54 -31.74 -3.25
CA PRO A 321 8.26 -33.00 -3.94
C PRO A 321 9.14 -34.14 -3.40
N VAL A 322 8.88 -34.56 -2.16
CA VAL A 322 9.49 -35.70 -1.48
C VAL A 322 8.45 -36.80 -1.27
N ASP A 323 8.87 -38.06 -1.21
CA ASP A 323 7.93 -39.19 -1.03
C ASP A 323 7.39 -39.29 0.41
N ALA A 324 8.17 -38.83 1.39
CA ALA A 324 7.86 -38.87 2.80
C ALA A 324 8.59 -37.75 3.55
N HIS A 325 8.21 -37.52 4.82
CA HIS A 325 8.93 -36.61 5.72
C HIS A 325 10.43 -36.96 5.75
N THR A 326 11.25 -35.97 5.44
CA THR A 326 12.72 -36.06 5.50
C THR A 326 13.29 -34.74 6.00
N THR A 327 14.62 -34.65 6.10
CA THR A 327 15.32 -33.43 6.52
C THR A 327 16.41 -33.08 5.53
N VAL A 328 16.64 -31.78 5.36
CA VAL A 328 17.79 -31.25 4.61
C VAL A 328 18.61 -30.35 5.52
N MET A 329 19.94 -30.43 5.40
CA MET A 329 20.86 -29.52 6.08
C MET A 329 21.19 -28.37 5.13
N LEU A 330 20.92 -27.15 5.58
CA LEU A 330 21.19 -25.93 4.86
C LEU A 330 22.66 -25.49 5.01
N PRO A 331 23.17 -24.60 4.14
CA PRO A 331 24.55 -24.09 4.23
C PRO A 331 24.87 -23.35 5.54
N ASN A 332 23.85 -22.85 6.24
CA ASN A 332 23.96 -22.22 7.56
C ASN A 332 23.85 -23.23 8.73
N GLU A 333 24.04 -24.53 8.45
CA GLU A 333 23.95 -25.64 9.41
C GLU A 333 22.55 -25.85 10.02
N GLN A 334 21.53 -25.16 9.51
CA GLN A 334 20.15 -25.35 9.93
C GLN A 334 19.58 -26.62 9.32
N VAL A 335 18.96 -27.46 10.16
CA VAL A 335 18.18 -28.62 9.69
C VAL A 335 16.74 -28.17 9.45
N VAL A 336 16.23 -28.42 8.25
CA VAL A 336 14.87 -28.09 7.83
C VAL A 336 14.11 -29.38 7.50
N ASN A 337 12.87 -29.50 7.98
CA ASN A 337 11.99 -30.60 7.64
C ASN A 337 11.41 -30.37 6.24
N LEU A 338 11.37 -31.42 5.43
CA LEU A 338 10.67 -31.42 4.14
C LEU A 338 9.43 -32.30 4.26
N ALA A 339 8.28 -31.77 3.83
CA ALA A 339 7.00 -32.47 3.85
C ALA A 339 6.47 -32.68 2.43
N PRO A 340 5.84 -33.84 2.14
CA PRO A 340 5.24 -34.11 0.82
C PRO A 340 4.01 -33.24 0.52
N SER A 341 3.36 -32.69 1.56
CA SER A 341 2.14 -31.91 1.43
C SER A 341 1.97 -30.93 2.60
N ALA A 342 1.08 -29.94 2.41
CA ALA A 342 0.66 -29.03 3.47
C ALA A 342 0.05 -29.78 4.68
N GLU A 343 -0.72 -30.84 4.43
CA GLU A 343 -1.27 -31.67 5.51
C GLU A 343 -0.16 -32.29 6.36
N GLU A 344 0.88 -32.86 5.74
CA GLU A 344 1.97 -33.47 6.48
C GLU A 344 2.81 -32.41 7.22
N ALA A 345 2.99 -31.22 6.63
CA ALA A 345 3.59 -30.09 7.33
C ALA A 345 2.84 -29.74 8.62
N TRP A 346 1.50 -29.67 8.57
CA TRP A 346 0.66 -29.48 9.75
C TRP A 346 0.80 -30.62 10.76
N ARG A 347 0.87 -31.89 10.32
CA ARG A 347 1.08 -33.03 11.23
C ARG A 347 2.42 -32.96 11.94
N ILE A 348 3.50 -32.59 11.24
CA ILE A 348 4.84 -32.44 11.82
C ILE A 348 4.80 -31.38 12.93
N PHE A 349 4.28 -30.19 12.62
CA PHE A 349 4.15 -29.12 13.61
C PHE A 349 3.29 -29.54 14.81
N ALA A 350 2.09 -30.08 14.56
CA ALA A 350 1.16 -30.46 15.63
C ALA A 350 1.77 -31.53 16.56
N ARG A 351 2.46 -32.55 16.01
CA ARG A 351 3.13 -33.58 16.81
C ARG A 351 4.23 -33.01 17.70
N ASP A 352 5.02 -32.08 17.19
CA ASP A 352 6.13 -31.47 17.95
C ASP A 352 5.62 -30.70 19.17
N VAL A 353 4.50 -29.98 19.05
CA VAL A 353 3.92 -29.19 20.14
C VAL A 353 2.85 -29.91 20.96
N ALA A 354 2.55 -31.18 20.68
CA ALA A 354 1.47 -31.95 21.32
C ALA A 354 1.73 -32.27 22.80
N GLY A 355 2.99 -32.25 23.26
CA GLY A 355 3.38 -32.71 24.60
C GLY A 355 2.87 -31.86 25.77
N THR A 356 2.22 -30.72 25.52
CA THR A 356 1.69 -29.83 26.56
C THR A 356 0.41 -29.13 26.11
N ASP A 357 -0.38 -28.63 27.06
CA ASP A 357 -1.55 -27.77 26.81
C ASP A 357 -1.20 -26.27 26.71
N SER A 358 0.09 -25.94 26.57
CA SER A 358 0.56 -24.55 26.56
C SER A 358 -0.03 -23.75 25.39
N PRO A 359 -0.22 -22.42 25.53
CA PRO A 359 -0.67 -21.58 24.43
C PRO A 359 0.21 -21.71 23.19
N VAL A 360 -0.40 -21.56 22.02
CA VAL A 360 0.29 -21.52 20.72
C VAL A 360 -0.02 -20.17 20.09
N PHE A 361 0.95 -19.26 20.12
CA PHE A 361 0.80 -17.91 19.61
C PHE A 361 1.00 -17.86 18.10
N HIS A 362 0.18 -17.04 17.46
CA HIS A 362 0.34 -16.58 16.08
C HIS A 362 0.16 -15.06 16.05
N TRP A 363 0.67 -14.39 15.02
CA TRP A 363 0.55 -12.93 14.97
C TRP A 363 -0.82 -12.47 14.49
N SER A 364 -1.51 -13.19 13.62
CA SER A 364 -2.73 -12.65 12.99
C SER A 364 -3.86 -13.67 12.91
N PRO A 365 -5.14 -13.25 12.83
CA PRO A 365 -6.25 -14.19 12.64
C PRO A 365 -6.18 -14.95 11.31
N TYR A 366 -5.33 -14.51 10.38
CA TYR A 366 -5.09 -15.18 9.11
C TYR A 366 -4.53 -16.58 9.33
N ASP A 367 -3.49 -16.72 10.15
CA ASP A 367 -2.75 -17.97 10.39
C ASP A 367 -3.66 -19.05 11.00
N ALA A 368 -4.42 -18.66 12.02
CA ALA A 368 -5.44 -19.50 12.63
C ALA A 368 -6.57 -19.84 11.66
N GLY A 369 -6.92 -18.92 10.76
CA GLY A 369 -7.91 -19.13 9.71
C GLY A 369 -7.45 -20.17 8.68
N VAL A 370 -6.20 -20.09 8.23
CA VAL A 370 -5.60 -21.07 7.31
C VAL A 370 -5.49 -22.43 7.98
N MET A 371 -4.98 -22.51 9.22
CA MET A 371 -4.88 -23.76 9.98
C MET A 371 -6.24 -24.48 10.03
N ARG A 372 -7.31 -23.78 10.42
CA ARG A 372 -8.66 -24.38 10.51
C ARG A 372 -9.22 -24.86 9.17
N ARG A 373 -8.71 -24.36 8.03
CA ARG A 373 -9.19 -24.73 6.69
C ARG A 373 -8.34 -25.81 6.03
N THR A 374 -7.05 -25.88 6.34
CA THR A 374 -6.09 -26.69 5.58
C THR A 374 -5.40 -27.77 6.42
N ALA A 375 -5.42 -27.67 7.75
CA ALA A 375 -4.85 -28.69 8.61
C ALA A 375 -5.80 -29.91 8.69
N PRO A 376 -5.25 -31.13 8.80
CA PRO A 376 -6.06 -32.32 9.04
C PRO A 376 -6.69 -32.30 10.44
N ASP A 377 -7.79 -33.04 10.62
CA ASP A 377 -8.61 -33.02 11.85
C ASP A 377 -7.79 -33.26 13.13
N GLU A 378 -6.82 -34.17 13.09
CA GLU A 378 -5.95 -34.46 14.22
C GLU A 378 -5.09 -33.25 14.62
N ALA A 379 -4.59 -32.48 13.65
CA ALA A 379 -3.82 -31.27 13.92
C ALA A 379 -4.72 -30.14 14.45
N ILE A 380 -5.94 -30.01 13.92
CA ILE A 380 -6.95 -29.07 14.42
C ILE A 380 -7.29 -29.38 15.88
N GLN A 381 -7.47 -30.65 16.23
CA GLN A 381 -7.76 -31.07 17.61
C GLN A 381 -6.62 -30.73 18.57
N ILE A 382 -5.36 -30.93 18.15
CA ILE A 382 -4.18 -30.62 18.96
C ILE A 382 -3.97 -29.12 19.14
N LEU A 383 -4.14 -28.33 18.07
CA LEU A 383 -3.75 -26.91 18.06
C LEU A 383 -4.92 -25.96 18.38
N GLY A 384 -6.13 -26.29 17.94
CA GLY A 384 -7.23 -25.33 17.77
C GLY A 384 -7.65 -24.59 19.04
N THR A 385 -7.75 -25.27 20.17
CA THR A 385 -8.14 -24.66 21.47
C THR A 385 -7.01 -23.88 22.13
N ARG A 386 -5.76 -24.12 21.70
CA ARG A 386 -4.53 -23.51 22.23
C ARG A 386 -4.11 -22.25 21.47
N LEU A 387 -4.62 -22.04 20.25
CA LEU A 387 -4.28 -20.88 19.44
C LEU A 387 -4.64 -19.55 20.14
N ARG A 388 -3.71 -18.60 20.14
CA ARG A 388 -3.88 -17.25 20.67
C ARG A 388 -3.31 -16.21 19.71
N ASP A 389 -4.12 -15.19 19.41
CA ASP A 389 -3.74 -14.07 18.56
C ASP A 389 -2.90 -13.07 19.37
N LEU A 390 -1.57 -13.12 19.22
CA LEU A 390 -0.65 -12.30 19.99
C LEU A 390 -0.77 -10.81 19.63
N CYS A 391 -1.03 -10.47 18.37
CA CYS A 391 -1.24 -9.08 17.96
C CYS A 391 -2.45 -8.48 18.64
N LYS A 392 -3.57 -9.21 18.70
CA LYS A 392 -4.77 -8.75 19.41
C LYS A 392 -4.51 -8.58 20.90
N LEU A 393 -3.86 -9.57 21.53
CA LEU A 393 -3.56 -9.50 22.97
C LEU A 393 -2.61 -8.35 23.31
N PHE A 394 -1.63 -8.08 22.44
CA PHE A 394 -0.77 -6.91 22.51
C PHE A 394 -1.56 -5.61 22.34
N ASP A 395 -2.30 -5.49 21.23
CA ASP A 395 -3.05 -4.28 20.86
C ASP A 395 -4.09 -3.94 21.93
N ASP A 396 -4.72 -4.92 22.57
CA ASP A 396 -5.72 -4.71 23.64
C ASP A 396 -5.09 -4.28 24.99
N ALA A 397 -3.80 -4.55 25.22
CA ALA A 397 -3.15 -4.32 26.51
C ALA A 397 -2.28 -3.05 26.54
N VAL A 398 -1.50 -2.83 25.48
CA VAL A 398 -0.43 -1.81 25.46
C VAL A 398 -0.37 -1.08 24.11
N LYS A 399 -0.05 0.21 24.14
CA LYS A 399 0.27 1.01 22.95
C LYS A 399 1.72 1.47 22.99
N ILE A 400 2.37 1.52 21.84
CA ILE A 400 3.75 1.99 21.65
C ILE A 400 3.76 3.10 20.58
N PRO A 401 4.79 3.96 20.52
CA PRO A 401 4.87 5.10 19.58
C PRO A 401 5.17 4.66 18.13
N VAL A 402 4.31 3.82 17.55
CA VAL A 402 4.46 3.32 16.18
C VAL A 402 3.15 3.42 15.39
N LYS A 403 3.25 3.52 14.07
CA LYS A 403 2.10 3.65 13.17
C LYS A 403 1.61 2.27 12.67
N GLY A 404 1.02 1.48 13.57
CA GLY A 404 0.40 0.20 13.22
C GLY A 404 0.64 -0.89 14.24
N VAL A 405 0.18 -2.10 13.92
CA VAL A 405 0.33 -3.30 14.76
C VAL A 405 0.76 -4.53 13.95
N SER A 406 1.30 -4.32 12.75
CA SER A 406 1.94 -5.42 12.02
C SER A 406 3.23 -5.83 12.73
N LEU A 407 3.62 -7.09 12.59
CA LEU A 407 4.80 -7.64 13.25
C LEU A 407 6.06 -6.83 12.91
N LYS A 408 6.24 -6.52 11.63
CA LYS A 408 7.32 -5.67 11.07
C LYS A 408 7.33 -4.22 11.58
N VAL A 409 6.26 -3.76 12.22
CA VAL A 409 6.18 -2.42 12.84
C VAL A 409 6.40 -2.50 14.35
N VAL A 410 5.90 -3.54 15.00
CA VAL A 410 5.96 -3.69 16.46
C VAL A 410 7.30 -4.25 16.92
N ALA A 411 7.84 -5.28 16.26
CA ALA A 411 9.06 -5.94 16.71
C ALA A 411 10.31 -5.03 16.69
N PRO A 412 10.49 -4.12 15.70
CA PRO A 412 11.64 -3.19 15.72
C PRO A 412 11.64 -2.24 16.92
N TYR A 413 10.47 -1.86 17.44
CA TYR A 413 10.38 -1.07 18.67
C TYR A 413 10.98 -1.81 19.88
N PHE A 414 10.91 -3.16 19.87
CA PHE A 414 11.52 -4.01 20.89
C PHE A 414 12.93 -4.48 20.51
N GLY A 415 13.55 -3.86 19.50
CA GLY A 415 14.94 -4.11 19.10
C GLY A 415 15.14 -5.32 18.18
N PHE A 416 14.08 -5.93 17.66
CA PHE A 416 14.20 -7.02 16.69
C PHE A 416 14.45 -6.45 15.28
N ASN A 417 15.47 -6.98 14.59
CA ASN A 417 15.78 -6.62 13.21
C ASN A 417 15.79 -7.89 12.37
N TRP A 418 15.14 -7.84 11.20
CA TRP A 418 15.15 -8.95 10.24
C TRP A 418 16.54 -9.07 9.60
N HIS A 419 17.01 -10.31 9.44
CA HIS A 419 18.33 -10.61 8.90
C HIS A 419 18.32 -10.65 7.36
N GLY A 420 17.15 -10.85 6.74
CA GLY A 420 16.96 -10.99 5.30
C GLY A 420 16.07 -9.90 4.68
N TYR A 421 15.21 -10.31 3.76
CA TYR A 421 14.24 -9.41 3.12
C TYR A 421 13.10 -9.05 4.08
N GLU A 422 12.49 -7.87 3.90
CA GLU A 422 11.25 -7.51 4.63
C GLU A 422 9.97 -8.00 3.91
N ASP A 423 10.10 -8.49 2.67
CA ASP A 423 9.00 -8.86 1.78
C ASP A 423 8.85 -10.38 1.62
N TRP A 424 7.66 -10.90 1.98
CA TRP A 424 7.29 -12.31 1.83
C TRP A 424 7.44 -12.80 0.38
N PHE A 425 7.24 -11.92 -0.62
CA PHE A 425 7.33 -12.30 -2.02
C PHE A 425 8.77 -12.69 -2.41
N ALA A 426 9.78 -12.06 -1.80
CA ALA A 426 11.17 -12.42 -2.02
C ALA A 426 11.48 -13.83 -1.46
N ALA A 427 10.98 -14.15 -0.26
CA ALA A 427 11.11 -15.48 0.33
C ALA A 427 10.43 -16.55 -0.55
N TYR A 428 9.24 -16.25 -1.08
CA TYR A 428 8.55 -17.12 -2.03
C TYR A 428 9.35 -17.35 -3.32
N MET A 429 9.94 -16.29 -3.89
CA MET A 429 10.76 -16.42 -5.10
C MET A 429 12.01 -17.29 -4.87
N ASP A 430 12.64 -17.17 -3.70
CA ASP A 430 13.76 -18.03 -3.30
C ASP A 430 13.34 -19.48 -3.07
N TYR A 431 12.18 -19.72 -2.45
CA TYR A 431 11.58 -21.06 -2.36
C TYR A 431 11.30 -21.67 -3.74
N ARG A 432 10.72 -20.89 -4.66
CA ARG A 432 10.47 -21.32 -6.06
C ARG A 432 11.77 -21.63 -6.80
N ARG A 433 12.80 -20.81 -6.62
CA ARG A 433 14.12 -21.04 -7.19
C ARG A 433 14.68 -22.37 -6.68
N TRP A 434 14.64 -22.60 -5.37
CA TRP A 434 15.10 -23.86 -4.80
C TRP A 434 14.37 -25.07 -5.39
N LEU A 435 13.04 -25.04 -5.52
CA LEU A 435 12.28 -26.15 -6.13
C LEU A 435 12.70 -26.47 -7.57
N ILE A 436 13.17 -25.47 -8.32
CA ILE A 436 13.55 -25.62 -9.74
C ILE A 436 15.02 -26.04 -9.87
N THR A 437 15.90 -25.48 -9.03
CA THR A 437 17.36 -25.57 -9.22
C THR A 437 18.06 -26.38 -8.14
N SER A 438 17.35 -26.82 -7.10
CA SER A 438 17.92 -27.43 -5.89
C SER A 438 18.96 -26.54 -5.18
N ASP A 439 18.85 -25.21 -5.34
CA ASP A 439 19.77 -24.25 -4.74
C ASP A 439 19.49 -24.08 -3.24
N LEU A 440 20.31 -24.72 -2.40
CA LEU A 440 20.14 -24.70 -0.96
C LEU A 440 20.43 -23.33 -0.33
N ALA A 441 21.13 -22.42 -1.02
CA ALA A 441 21.29 -21.06 -0.54
C ALA A 441 19.96 -20.28 -0.67
N ALA A 442 19.22 -20.50 -1.75
CA ALA A 442 17.89 -19.92 -1.92
C ALA A 442 16.92 -20.45 -0.85
N LEU A 443 16.90 -21.77 -0.59
CA LEU A 443 16.10 -22.32 0.51
C LEU A 443 16.49 -21.72 1.86
N ALA A 444 17.79 -21.56 2.14
CA ALA A 444 18.25 -20.96 3.39
C ALA A 444 17.76 -19.52 3.57
N SER A 445 17.75 -18.71 2.51
CA SER A 445 17.18 -17.36 2.54
C SER A 445 15.69 -17.36 2.83
N ALA A 446 14.91 -18.25 2.19
CA ALA A 446 13.48 -18.39 2.44
C ALA A 446 13.19 -18.82 3.89
N CYS A 447 13.94 -19.79 4.41
CA CYS A 447 13.81 -20.26 5.79
C CYS A 447 14.24 -19.22 6.83
N ALA A 448 15.22 -18.36 6.51
CA ALA A 448 15.64 -17.27 7.39
C ALA A 448 14.51 -16.25 7.61
N TYR A 449 13.78 -15.89 6.56
CA TYR A 449 12.60 -15.01 6.67
C TYR A 449 11.57 -15.57 7.66
N GLN A 450 11.23 -16.85 7.49
CA GLN A 450 10.24 -17.52 8.33
C GLN A 450 10.66 -17.60 9.79
N ARG A 451 11.95 -17.88 10.01
CA ARG A 451 12.55 -17.93 11.33
C ARG A 451 12.43 -16.58 12.03
N ASP A 452 12.75 -15.50 11.33
CA ASP A 452 12.72 -14.16 11.91
C ASP A 452 11.30 -13.76 12.37
N ASP A 453 10.24 -14.12 11.63
CA ASP A 453 8.86 -13.82 12.02
C ASP A 453 8.45 -14.54 13.31
N VAL A 454 8.88 -15.79 13.49
CA VAL A 454 8.66 -16.52 14.75
C VAL A 454 9.46 -15.90 15.91
N GLU A 455 10.75 -15.59 15.69
CA GLU A 455 11.60 -14.97 16.70
C GLU A 455 11.08 -13.59 17.14
N ALA A 456 10.58 -12.79 16.20
CA ALA A 456 9.97 -11.50 16.48
C ALA A 456 8.79 -11.61 17.47
N MET A 457 7.94 -12.64 17.32
CA MET A 457 6.85 -12.90 18.27
C MET A 457 7.35 -13.28 19.67
N VAL A 458 8.42 -14.09 19.74
CA VAL A 458 9.05 -14.47 21.01
C VAL A 458 9.56 -13.22 21.74
N VAL A 459 10.25 -12.32 21.04
CA VAL A 459 10.75 -11.05 21.61
C VAL A 459 9.60 -10.22 22.19
N ILE A 460 8.50 -10.08 21.44
CA ILE A 460 7.33 -9.31 21.87
C ILE A 460 6.67 -9.94 23.10
N GLN A 461 6.42 -11.26 23.08
CA GLN A 461 5.78 -11.95 24.20
C GLN A 461 6.64 -11.90 25.46
N ARG A 462 7.96 -12.06 25.32
CA ARG A 462 8.89 -11.94 26.44
C ARG A 462 8.83 -10.56 27.06
N TRP A 463 8.87 -9.50 26.25
CA TRP A 463 8.76 -8.13 26.74
C TRP A 463 7.43 -7.91 27.48
N LEU A 464 6.31 -8.39 26.93
CA LEU A 464 4.99 -8.32 27.58
C LEU A 464 4.99 -9.01 28.95
N ALA A 465 5.56 -10.22 29.04
CA ALA A 465 5.60 -10.99 30.29
C ALA A 465 6.42 -10.28 31.37
N GLU A 466 7.56 -9.68 30.99
CA GLU A 466 8.51 -9.01 31.90
C GLU A 466 8.03 -7.62 32.36
N HIS A 467 7.32 -6.88 31.51
CA HIS A 467 7.00 -5.46 31.76
C HIS A 467 5.52 -5.19 32.08
N ALA A 468 4.63 -6.19 31.97
CA ALA A 468 3.22 -5.98 32.27
C ALA A 468 2.99 -5.70 33.77
N PRO A 469 2.27 -4.61 34.12
CA PRO A 469 1.91 -4.28 35.49
C PRO A 469 1.25 -5.47 36.20
N SER A 470 1.50 -5.60 37.51
CA SER A 470 0.92 -6.66 38.34
C SER A 470 -0.60 -6.64 38.38
#